data_AF-A0A2V5Y3K4-F1
#
_entry.id   AF-A0A2V5Y3K4-F1
#
_cell.length_a   1.000
_cell.length_b   1.000
_cell.length_c   1.000
_cell.angle_alpha   90.00
_cell.angle_beta   90.00
_cell.angle_gamma   90.00
#
_symmetry.space_group_name_H-M   'P 1'
#
loop_
_entity.id
_entity.type
_entity.pdbx_description
1 polymer ?
#
loop_
_entity_poly.entity_id
_entity_poly.type
_entity_poly.pdbx_seq_one_letter_code
_entity_poly.pdbx_strand_id
1 'polypeptide(L)' 'CELAFGEAGLDYQKYVVIDERFYRPAEVDQLVGDASKIRALGWRPEYSFEQLVKEMVHSDLAAMAAKGKELSARS' A
#
# COMPACT_ATOMS: atom_id res chain seq x y z
N CYS A 1 -3.38 -1.65 7.35
CA CYS A 1 -4.04 -0.33 7.29
C CYS A 1 -3.30 0.72 8.11
N GLU A 2 -2.94 0.43 9.36
CA GLU A 2 -2.27 1.38 10.26
C GLU A 2 -1.07 2.12 9.64
N LEU A 3 -0.06 1.40 9.12
CA LEU A 3 1.13 2.03 8.53
C LEU A 3 0.78 3.01 7.39
N ALA A 4 -0.05 2.59 6.44
CA ALA A 4 -0.39 3.41 5.27
C ALA A 4 -1.17 4.69 5.66
N PHE A 5 -2.14 4.57 6.56
CA PHE A 5 -2.89 5.74 7.06
C PHE A 5 -2.03 6.63 7.95
N GLY A 6 -1.12 6.04 8.74
CA GLY A 6 -0.16 6.76 9.56
C GLY A 6 0.77 7.65 8.73
N GLU A 7 1.25 7.17 7.58
CA GLU A 7 2.04 8.00 6.63
C GLU A 7 1.26 9.19 6.08
N ALA A 8 -0.07 9.11 6.03
CA ALA A 8 -0.95 10.21 5.67
C ALA A 8 -1.41 11.07 6.88
N GLY A 9 -0.95 10.75 8.10
CA GLY A 9 -1.38 11.43 9.33
C GLY A 9 -2.83 11.15 9.74
N LEU A 10 -3.37 9.99 9.34
CA LEU A 10 -4.76 9.60 9.56
C LEU A 10 -4.87 8.38 10.49
N ASP A 11 -5.99 8.30 11.21
CA ASP A 11 -6.38 7.12 11.98
C ASP A 11 -7.28 6.22 11.12
N TYR A 12 -6.78 5.06 10.71
CA TYR A 12 -7.49 4.15 9.80
C TYR A 12 -8.86 3.71 10.33
N GLN A 13 -9.05 3.63 11.66
CA GLN A 13 -10.29 3.14 12.26
C GLN A 13 -11.47 4.07 11.97
N LYS A 14 -11.20 5.35 11.65
CA LYS A 14 -12.23 6.33 11.30
C LYS A 14 -12.70 6.25 9.85
N TYR A 15 -11.94 5.59 8.98
CA TYR A 15 -12.14 5.65 7.53
C TYR A 15 -12.35 4.28 6.88
N VAL A 16 -11.78 3.22 7.47
CA VAL A 16 -11.89 1.87 6.91
C VAL A 16 -13.25 1.27 7.26
N VAL A 17 -13.96 0.81 6.24
CA VAL A 17 -15.24 0.09 6.36
C VAL A 17 -15.14 -1.27 5.68
N ILE A 18 -15.90 -2.24 6.19
CA ILE A 18 -15.99 -3.59 5.63
C ILE A 18 -17.26 -3.68 4.80
N ASP A 19 -17.15 -4.23 3.59
CA ASP A 19 -18.27 -4.45 2.69
C ASP A 19 -18.19 -5.86 2.10
N GLU A 20 -19.24 -6.64 2.34
CA GLU A 20 -19.34 -8.04 1.91
C GLU A 20 -19.27 -8.21 0.39
N ARG A 21 -19.59 -7.17 -0.39
CA ARG A 21 -19.48 -7.20 -1.86
C ARG A 21 -18.06 -7.45 -2.34
N PHE A 22 -17.04 -7.16 -1.51
CA PHE A 22 -15.64 -7.41 -1.83
C PHE A 22 -15.13 -8.77 -1.32
N TYR A 23 -15.99 -9.59 -0.69
CA TYR A 23 -15.59 -10.91 -0.20
C TYR A 23 -15.53 -11.89 -1.37
N ARG A 24 -14.46 -12.68 -1.42
CA ARG A 24 -14.33 -13.74 -2.43
C ARG A 24 -14.81 -15.06 -1.84
N PRO A 25 -15.71 -15.79 -2.53
CA PRO A 25 -16.20 -17.09 -2.06
C PRO A 25 -15.09 -18.15 -1.85
N ALA A 26 -13.96 -18.00 -2.53
CA ALA A 26 -12.78 -18.85 -2.39
C ALA A 26 -11.57 -17.98 -2.05
N GLU A 27 -11.52 -17.51 -0.81
CA GLU A 27 -10.36 -16.78 -0.27
C GLU A 27 -9.23 -17.76 0.03
N VAL A 28 -7.98 -17.33 -0.15
CA VAL A 28 -6.81 -18.12 0.23
C VAL A 28 -6.30 -17.60 1.56
N ASP A 29 -6.32 -18.44 2.59
CA ASP A 29 -6.00 -18.01 3.96
C ASP A 29 -4.54 -17.53 4.12
N GLN A 30 -3.59 -18.18 3.44
CA GLN A 30 -2.17 -17.84 3.54
C GLN A 30 -1.44 -18.04 2.21
N LEU A 31 -0.61 -17.06 1.87
CA LEU A 31 0.32 -17.10 0.73
C LEU A 31 1.74 -16.81 1.24
N VAL A 32 2.44 -17.87 1.63
CA VAL A 32 3.82 -17.79 2.12
C VAL A 32 4.75 -18.51 1.15
N GLY A 33 5.56 -17.75 0.43
CA GLY A 33 6.56 -18.30 -0.48
C GLY A 33 7.89 -18.58 0.20
N ASP A 34 8.55 -19.69 -0.13
CA ASP A 34 9.94 -19.94 0.26
C ASP A 34 10.91 -19.58 -0.87
N ALA A 35 11.66 -18.48 -0.68
CA ALA A 35 12.70 -18.04 -1.61
C ALA A 35 14.09 -18.64 -1.30
N SER A 36 14.19 -19.72 -0.50
CA SER A 36 15.48 -20.34 -0.11
C SER A 36 16.36 -20.67 -1.31
N LYS A 37 15.77 -21.23 -2.38
CA LYS A 37 16.46 -21.63 -3.60
C LYS A 37 17.15 -20.47 -4.31
N ILE A 38 16.48 -19.32 -4.47
CA ILE A 38 17.05 -18.16 -5.15
C ILE A 38 18.00 -17.38 -4.23
N ARG A 39 17.75 -17.39 -2.91
CA ARG A 39 18.68 -16.81 -1.92
C ARG A 39 20.04 -17.50 -1.94
N ALA A 40 20.08 -18.80 -2.21
CA ALA A 40 21.34 -19.54 -2.40
C ALA A 40 22.15 -19.05 -3.62
N LEU A 41 21.51 -18.39 -4.58
CA LEU A 41 22.15 -17.75 -5.73
C LEU A 41 22.55 -16.28 -5.44
N GLY A 42 22.51 -15.85 -4.18
CA GLY A 42 22.89 -14.50 -3.77
C GLY A 42 21.80 -13.45 -3.90
N TRP A 43 20.63 -13.80 -4.46
CA TRP A 43 19.50 -12.89 -4.54
C TRP A 43 18.94 -12.54 -3.16
N ARG A 44 18.57 -11.28 -2.96
CA ARG A 44 17.88 -10.78 -1.76
C ARG A 44 16.85 -9.73 -2.16
N PRO A 45 15.70 -9.63 -1.47
CA PRO A 45 14.76 -8.54 -1.72
C PRO A 45 15.40 -7.20 -1.35
N GLU A 46 15.22 -6.20 -2.20
CA GLU A 46 15.74 -4.84 -1.97
C GLU A 46 14.81 -4.00 -1.08
N TYR A 47 13.56 -4.44 -0.93
CA TYR A 47 12.51 -3.73 -0.21
C TYR A 47 11.93 -4.57 0.91
N SER A 48 11.70 -3.93 2.07
CA SER A 48 10.80 -4.42 3.11
C SER A 48 9.34 -4.06 2.79
N PHE A 49 8.41 -4.72 3.46
CA PHE A 49 6.98 -4.40 3.35
C PHE A 49 6.69 -2.93 3.75
N GLU A 50 7.32 -2.47 4.83
CA GLU A 50 7.15 -1.11 5.32
C GLU A 50 7.69 -0.07 4.35
N GLN A 51 8.86 -0.32 3.74
CA GLN A 51 9.42 0.56 2.72
C GLN A 51 8.49 0.68 1.52
N LEU A 52 7.96 -0.46 1.05
CA LEU A 52 7.02 -0.49 -0.07
C LEU A 52 5.76 0.33 0.23
N VAL A 53 5.14 0.13 1.40
CA VAL A 53 3.93 0.88 1.79
C VAL A 53 4.20 2.39 1.83
N LYS A 54 5.33 2.80 2.40
CA LYS A 54 5.72 4.22 2.50
C LYS A 54 5.86 4.86 1.11
N GLU A 55 6.61 4.21 0.22
CA GLU A 55 6.84 4.71 -1.13
C GLU A 55 5.52 4.84 -1.91
N MET A 56 4.64 3.84 -1.80
CA MET A 56 3.33 3.87 -2.44
C MET A 56 2.47 5.05 -1.96
N VAL A 57 2.36 5.26 -0.64
CA VAL A 57 1.55 6.36 -0.08
C VAL A 57 2.12 7.73 -0.44
N HIS A 58 3.45 7.91 -0.36
CA HIS A 58 4.08 9.18 -0.70
C HIS A 58 3.90 9.53 -2.18
N SER A 59 3.98 8.53 -3.06
CA SER A 59 3.72 8.69 -4.49
C SER A 59 2.29 9.15 -4.76
N ASP A 60 1.29 8.52 -4.14
CA ASP A 60 -0.12 8.89 -4.30
C ASP A 60 -0.40 10.30 -3.76
N LEU A 61 0.17 10.67 -2.60
CA LEU A 61 0.05 12.01 -2.04
C LEU A 61 0.63 13.09 -2.98
N ALA A 62 1.81 12.81 -3.57
CA ALA A 62 2.43 13.72 -4.53
C ALA A 62 1.57 13.88 -5.80
N ALA A 63 1.03 12.78 -6.32
CA ALA A 63 0.14 12.79 -7.49
C ALA A 63 -1.16 13.57 -7.22
N MET A 64 -1.74 13.43 -6.04
CA MET A 64 -2.94 14.17 -5.63
C MET A 64 -2.67 15.66 -5.45
N ALA A 65 -1.55 16.04 -4.84
CA ALA A 65 -1.14 17.44 -4.69
C ALA A 65 -0.93 18.13 -6.05
N ALA A 66 -0.36 17.41 -7.03
CA ALA A 66 -0.20 17.92 -8.39
C ALA A 66 -1.56 18.18 -9.06
N LYS A 67 -2.50 17.23 -8.99
CA LYS A 67 -3.87 17.39 -9.51
C LYS A 67 -4.62 18.56 -8.86
N GLY A 68 -4.46 18.74 -7.55
CA GLY A 68 -5.07 19.86 -6.82
C GLY A 68 -4.59 21.23 -7.32
N LYS A 69 -3.30 21.36 -7.64
CA LYS A 69 -2.73 22.58 -8.23
C LYS A 69 -3.27 22.86 -9.64
N GLU A 70 -3.44 21.82 -10.46
CA GLU A 70 -4.02 21.97 -11.81
C GLU A 70 -5.49 22.40 -11.76
N LEU A 71 -6.28 21.87 -10.83
CA LEU A 71 -7.68 22.24 -10.63
C LEU A 71 -7.81 23.68 -10.13
N SER A 72 -6.95 24.10 -9.19
CA SER A 72 -6.92 25.47 -8.67
C SER A 72 -6.41 26.50 -9.69
N ALA A 73 -5.60 26.10 -10.67
CA ALA A 73 -5.10 26.99 -11.72
C ALA A 73 -6.07 27.15 -12.92
N ARG A 74 -7.13 26.34 -12.96
CA ARG A 74 -8.17 26.35 -14.01
C ARG A 74 -9.49 27.02 -13.57
N SER A 75 -9.57 27.46 -12.32
CA SER A 75 -10.66 28.28 -11.76
C SER A 75 -10.20 29.71 -11.57
#